data_AF-A0A6L8NA35-F1
#
_entry.id   AF-A0A6L8NA35-F1
#
_cell.length_a   1.000
_cell.length_b   1.000
_cell.length_c   1.000
_cell.angle_alpha   90.00
_cell.angle_beta   90.00
_cell.angle_gamma   90.00
#
_symmetry.space_group_name_H-M   'P 1'
#
loop_
_entity.id
_entity.type
_entity.pdbx_description
1 polymer ?
#
loop_
_entity_poly.entity_id
_entity_poly.type
_entity_poly.pdbx_seq_one_letter_code
_entity_poly.pdbx_strand_id
1 'polypeptide(L)'
;MHIRRAAVAGIFALAGLIAPLSFPAQADTVSPASAPVLRFLSYNICGNWEKCSSTPDEVAPRVQKVYDETVSWKSDVVLLQEVCRSQFNALEARLGTLGYSGSFTETQTPARDNSQDLCKDDTAANPVEGDYGLAVFTKGPAANPQVVDLATGLEGGTERWTTLCVDAPLQGITTRSCSVHLYSDSTTVAKQQAVKLATVANTWIDKGMPVVLGGDFNPRYSGGQADAPLSPVLDSFYSHSGGAGRFLEADETDASRFTAGCTALSPPSGHCRSGAPTLVAKAPDPAAKLDYIFLSKDHFKNVAGDVQALSSSVSDHHAYRGAATWSFCNNRDDGLADMLRRDASGDLWRHFGRPNGVLAPVPCKVGAGMSDLRLIGRGTDHNGGGEDLYSIDHAGDLHFHPGHTTELFFSTPRKVGWGWSAATALNSTPDMDGDGLADLLVAFDNGDLYLVPGNGDGTVDAKIRIGQGWGVYDTVLTPGDVTGDGKADVVARDTAGALFVFPGTGTGTLEARTQIGHGWQVYNTVFAPGDVNGDGKPDLLARDNAGTLQFYAGTGRLNGNATFAAMVKAGQDFSTTDLLR
;
A
#
# COMPACT_ATOMS: atom_id res chain seq x y z
N MET A 1 38.48 -69.22 23.00
CA MET A 1 37.94 -70.41 22.32
C MET A 1 36.45 -70.50 22.66
N HIS A 2 35.60 -70.46 21.63
CA HIS A 2 34.11 -70.58 21.60
C HIS A 2 33.30 -69.43 22.24
N ILE A 3 32.48 -68.60 21.56
CA ILE A 3 31.43 -68.73 20.50
C ILE A 3 30.00 -68.96 21.07
N ARG A 4 29.11 -67.98 20.72
CA ARG A 4 27.62 -67.99 20.52
C ARG A 4 26.70 -67.82 21.74
N ARG A 5 25.95 -66.70 21.80
CA ARG A 5 24.54 -66.42 21.32
C ARG A 5 23.50 -66.89 22.35
N ALA A 6 22.36 -66.26 22.63
CA ALA A 6 21.73 -64.98 22.29
C ALA A 6 20.43 -64.94 23.14
N ALA A 7 19.92 -63.77 23.55
CA ALA A 7 18.48 -63.53 23.72
C ALA A 7 18.23 -62.02 23.88
N VAL A 8 17.39 -61.51 22.99
CA VAL A 8 16.86 -60.15 22.95
C VAL A 8 15.53 -60.13 23.70
N ALA A 9 15.34 -59.16 24.60
CA ALA A 9 14.06 -58.62 25.05
C ALA A 9 14.38 -57.20 25.55
N GLY A 10 14.04 -56.12 24.87
CA GLY A 10 12.66 -55.67 24.61
C GLY A 10 12.39 -54.47 25.51
N ILE A 11 13.05 -53.32 25.26
CA ILE A 11 12.80 -52.07 25.98
C ILE A 11 11.65 -51.35 25.30
N PHE A 12 10.54 -51.21 26.02
CA PHE A 12 9.42 -50.33 25.66
C PHE A 12 9.91 -48.87 25.67
N ALA A 13 10.00 -48.26 24.49
CA ALA A 13 10.11 -46.80 24.38
C ALA A 13 8.72 -46.20 24.60
N LEU A 14 8.56 -45.51 25.72
CA LEU A 14 7.39 -44.67 25.99
C LEU A 14 7.47 -43.44 25.08
N ALA A 15 6.94 -43.55 23.87
CA ALA A 15 6.72 -42.41 22.99
C ALA A 15 5.63 -41.53 23.62
N GLY A 16 6.03 -40.51 24.38
CA GLY A 16 5.13 -39.45 24.78
C GLY A 16 4.60 -38.76 23.53
N LEU A 17 3.29 -38.90 23.29
CA LEU A 17 2.57 -38.06 22.33
C LEU A 17 2.68 -36.61 22.81
N ILE A 18 3.71 -35.91 22.36
CA ILE A 18 3.65 -34.45 22.24
C ILE A 18 2.73 -34.22 21.06
N ALA A 19 1.44 -34.05 21.33
CA ALA A 19 0.54 -33.49 20.34
C ALA A 19 1.15 -32.16 19.90
N PRO A 20 1.36 -31.93 18.59
CA PRO A 20 1.73 -30.59 18.14
C PRO A 20 0.64 -29.65 18.65
N LEU A 21 1.05 -28.61 19.39
CA LEU A 21 0.20 -27.46 19.62
C LEU A 21 -0.03 -26.83 18.24
N SER A 22 -1.01 -27.33 17.52
CA SER A 22 -1.56 -26.67 16.35
C SER A 22 -2.25 -25.44 16.88
N PHE A 23 -1.56 -24.31 16.84
CA PHE A 23 -2.24 -23.02 16.97
C PHE A 23 -3.29 -22.98 15.84
N PRO A 24 -4.57 -22.71 16.13
CA PRO A 24 -5.50 -22.39 15.06
C PRO A 24 -4.89 -21.20 14.31
N ALA A 25 -4.77 -21.31 12.99
CA ALA A 25 -4.38 -20.18 12.15
C ALA A 25 -5.28 -19.00 12.52
N GLN A 26 -4.67 -17.97 13.10
CA GLN A 26 -5.35 -16.72 13.39
C GLN A 26 -5.82 -16.16 12.03
N ALA A 27 -7.01 -15.54 11.99
CA ALA A 27 -7.51 -14.88 10.79
C ALA A 27 -6.40 -14.05 10.13
N ASP A 28 -6.38 -13.98 8.79
CA ASP A 28 -5.74 -12.87 8.12
C ASP A 28 -6.62 -11.63 8.32
N THR A 29 -6.73 -11.18 9.58
CA THR A 29 -7.10 -9.79 9.85
C THR A 29 -5.97 -8.98 9.27
N VAL A 30 -6.17 -8.52 8.05
CA VAL A 30 -5.25 -7.60 7.40
C VAL A 30 -5.23 -6.36 8.28
N SER A 31 -4.18 -6.21 9.08
CA SER A 31 -4.06 -5.07 9.97
C SER A 31 -3.64 -3.85 9.16
N PRO A 32 -3.86 -2.62 9.63
CA PRO A 32 -3.28 -1.43 9.01
C PRO A 32 -1.75 -1.48 8.84
N ALA A 33 -1.04 -2.39 9.53
CA ALA A 33 0.40 -2.58 9.38
C ALA A 33 0.77 -3.58 8.27
N SER A 34 -0.08 -4.60 8.02
CA SER A 34 0.13 -5.63 6.99
C SER A 34 -0.66 -5.37 5.71
N ALA A 35 -1.63 -4.45 5.74
CA ALA A 35 -2.49 -4.15 4.60
C ALA A 35 -1.73 -3.45 3.48
N PRO A 36 -2.07 -3.78 2.22
CA PRO A 36 -1.72 -2.96 1.07
C PRO A 36 -2.04 -1.47 1.28
N VAL A 37 -1.34 -0.65 0.50
CA VAL A 37 -1.19 0.78 0.78
C VAL A 37 -2.37 1.64 0.32
N LEU A 38 -3.25 1.11 -0.54
CA LEU A 38 -4.52 1.75 -0.89
C LEU A 38 -5.62 1.10 -0.07
N ARG A 39 -6.41 1.90 0.63
CA ARG A 39 -7.38 1.40 1.60
C ARG A 39 -8.76 1.98 1.38
N PHE A 40 -9.76 1.14 1.52
CA PHE A 40 -11.14 1.43 1.20
C PHE A 40 -12.03 1.00 2.37
N LEU A 41 -13.09 1.76 2.62
CA LEU A 41 -14.14 1.41 3.57
C LEU A 41 -15.47 1.46 2.82
N SER A 42 -16.24 0.38 2.86
CA SER A 42 -17.65 0.37 2.48
C SER A 42 -18.50 0.16 3.72
N TYR A 43 -19.55 0.97 3.86
CA TYR A 43 -20.50 0.76 4.93
C TYR A 43 -21.90 1.31 4.60
N ASN A 44 -22.90 0.44 4.56
CA ASN A 44 -24.30 0.81 4.72
C ASN A 44 -24.56 1.19 6.18
N ILE A 45 -24.76 2.48 6.46
CA ILE A 45 -24.75 3.01 7.83
C ILE A 45 -26.12 3.04 8.50
N CYS A 46 -27.20 2.84 7.75
CA CYS A 46 -28.56 3.02 8.25
C CYS A 46 -29.45 1.79 8.25
N GLY A 47 -28.95 0.65 7.77
CA GLY A 47 -29.76 -0.52 7.46
C GLY A 47 -30.78 -1.00 8.52
N ASN A 48 -31.72 -1.82 8.05
CA ASN A 48 -33.06 -2.09 8.57
C ASN A 48 -33.80 -0.83 9.09
N TRP A 49 -34.53 -0.20 8.15
CA TRP A 49 -35.51 0.91 8.15
C TRP A 49 -36.14 1.46 9.45
N GLU A 50 -36.11 0.76 10.58
CA GLU A 50 -36.77 1.20 11.83
C GLU A 50 -35.96 2.24 12.64
N LYS A 51 -34.70 2.56 12.28
CA LYS A 51 -33.80 3.40 13.11
C LYS A 51 -32.91 4.42 12.38
N CYS A 52 -33.08 4.64 11.08
CA CYS A 52 -32.29 5.65 10.38
C CYS A 52 -32.95 7.03 10.49
N SER A 53 -32.69 7.76 11.59
CA SER A 53 -33.23 9.11 11.81
C SER A 53 -32.13 10.19 11.78
N SER A 54 -32.54 11.46 11.72
CA SER A 54 -31.63 12.61 11.84
C SER A 54 -31.50 13.14 13.28
N THR A 55 -32.08 12.45 14.26
CA THR A 55 -31.94 12.81 15.68
C THR A 55 -30.49 12.65 16.17
N PRO A 56 -30.04 13.46 17.14
CA PRO A 56 -28.66 13.37 17.64
C PRO A 56 -28.26 11.98 18.15
N ASP A 57 -29.19 11.25 18.78
CA ASP A 57 -28.93 9.92 19.36
C ASP A 57 -28.73 8.84 18.29
N GLU A 58 -29.26 9.01 17.07
CA GLU A 58 -29.00 8.11 15.93
C GLU A 58 -27.82 8.59 15.07
N VAL A 59 -27.63 9.90 14.92
CA VAL A 59 -26.54 10.49 14.12
C VAL A 59 -25.18 10.26 14.78
N ALA A 60 -25.05 10.56 16.08
CA ALA A 60 -23.77 10.50 16.79
C ALA A 60 -23.08 9.12 16.72
N PRO A 61 -23.73 7.98 17.05
CA PRO A 61 -23.08 6.68 17.02
C PRO A 61 -22.70 6.21 15.60
N ARG A 62 -23.51 6.54 14.58
CA ARG A 62 -23.19 6.22 13.16
C ARG A 62 -21.99 6.99 12.66
N VAL A 63 -21.98 8.30 12.88
CA VAL A 63 -20.86 9.18 12.52
C VAL A 63 -19.60 8.73 13.25
N GLN A 64 -19.71 8.39 14.54
CA GLN A 64 -18.58 7.90 15.33
C GLN A 64 -18.03 6.58 14.79
N LYS A 65 -18.90 5.60 14.49
CA LYS A 65 -18.49 4.33 13.91
C LYS A 65 -17.74 4.53 12.61
N VAL A 66 -18.31 5.25 11.64
CA VAL A 66 -17.63 5.52 10.35
C VAL A 66 -16.30 6.24 10.55
N TYR A 67 -16.25 7.24 11.45
CA TYR A 67 -15.01 7.95 11.76
C TYR A 67 -13.93 7.03 12.33
N ASP A 68 -14.27 6.19 13.32
CA ASP A 68 -13.32 5.27 13.95
C ASP A 68 -12.81 4.23 12.96
N GLU A 69 -13.69 3.70 12.12
CA GLU A 69 -13.33 2.77 11.05
C GLU A 69 -12.39 3.42 10.03
N THR A 70 -12.70 4.65 9.60
CA THR A 70 -11.89 5.41 8.64
C THR A 70 -10.50 5.69 9.18
N VAL A 71 -10.41 6.17 10.43
CA VAL A 71 -9.14 6.56 11.05
C VAL A 71 -8.28 5.35 11.40
N SER A 72 -8.88 4.31 11.99
CA SER A 72 -8.14 3.12 12.37
C SER A 72 -7.64 2.34 11.15
N TRP A 73 -8.46 2.26 10.09
CA TRP A 73 -8.05 1.63 8.84
C TRP A 73 -7.07 2.48 8.01
N LYS A 74 -7.13 3.81 8.19
CA LYS A 74 -6.48 4.81 7.33
C LYS A 74 -7.00 4.75 5.90
N SER A 75 -8.32 4.67 5.73
CA SER A 75 -8.98 4.56 4.41
C SER A 75 -8.67 5.76 3.53
N ASP A 76 -8.30 5.55 2.28
CA ASP A 76 -8.19 6.63 1.27
C ASP A 76 -9.55 7.00 0.68
N VAL A 77 -10.48 6.05 0.63
CA VAL A 77 -11.87 6.27 0.18
C VAL A 77 -12.85 5.61 1.14
N VAL A 78 -13.94 6.31 1.43
CA VAL A 78 -15.08 5.81 2.22
C VAL A 78 -16.34 5.88 1.36
N LEU A 79 -17.01 4.75 1.20
CA LEU A 79 -18.14 4.53 0.31
C LEU A 79 -19.35 4.18 1.17
N LEU A 80 -20.29 5.11 1.30
CA LEU A 80 -21.41 4.97 2.23
C LEU A 80 -22.73 4.87 1.50
N GLN A 81 -23.56 3.95 1.97
CA GLN A 81 -24.93 3.73 1.49
C GLN A 81 -25.90 4.03 2.63
N GLU A 82 -27.13 4.38 2.24
CA GLU A 82 -28.20 4.74 3.18
C GLU A 82 -27.78 5.85 4.15
N VAL A 83 -27.44 7.02 3.61
CA VAL A 83 -26.87 8.12 4.39
C VAL A 83 -27.89 9.23 4.53
N CYS A 84 -28.16 9.66 5.77
CA CYS A 84 -28.89 10.91 5.99
C CYS A 84 -28.01 12.12 5.76
N ARG A 85 -28.59 13.19 5.20
CA ARG A 85 -27.92 14.49 5.03
C ARG A 85 -27.23 14.99 6.30
N SER A 86 -27.87 14.84 7.46
CA SER A 86 -27.30 15.24 8.75
C SER A 86 -26.05 14.43 9.12
N GLN A 87 -26.05 13.12 8.84
CA GLN A 87 -24.93 12.23 9.06
C GLN A 87 -23.78 12.58 8.09
N PHE A 88 -24.08 12.84 6.82
CA PHE A 88 -23.10 13.32 5.83
C PHE A 88 -22.42 14.62 6.30
N ASN A 89 -23.21 15.64 6.67
CA ASN A 89 -22.67 16.93 7.11
C ASN A 89 -21.79 16.77 8.37
N ALA A 90 -22.18 15.92 9.31
CA ALA A 90 -21.40 15.65 10.51
C ALA A 90 -20.09 14.89 10.20
N LEU A 91 -20.12 13.95 9.25
CA LEU A 91 -18.92 13.27 8.76
C LEU A 91 -17.99 14.22 8.01
N GLU A 92 -18.53 15.08 7.14
CA GLU A 92 -17.76 16.07 6.40
C GLU A 92 -17.05 17.04 7.34
N ALA A 93 -17.73 17.53 8.37
CA ALA A 93 -17.12 18.40 9.38
C ALA A 93 -15.97 17.70 10.13
N ARG A 94 -16.09 16.41 10.45
CA ARG A 94 -15.07 15.66 11.19
C ARG A 94 -13.92 15.21 10.30
N LEU A 95 -14.21 14.49 9.22
CA LEU A 95 -13.22 13.95 8.30
C LEU A 95 -12.52 15.08 7.52
N GLY A 96 -13.18 16.22 7.30
CA GLY A 96 -12.57 17.40 6.69
C GLY A 96 -11.34 17.91 7.46
N THR A 97 -11.34 17.79 8.79
CA THR A 97 -10.15 18.13 9.61
C THR A 97 -8.96 17.20 9.36
N LEU A 98 -9.21 16.02 8.78
CA LEU A 98 -8.21 15.02 8.40
C LEU A 98 -7.88 15.08 6.89
N GLY A 99 -8.37 16.11 6.18
CA GLY A 99 -8.11 16.33 4.77
C GLY A 99 -9.03 15.57 3.82
N TYR A 100 -10.18 15.07 4.28
CA TYR A 100 -11.15 14.42 3.40
C TYR A 100 -12.14 15.43 2.80
N SER A 101 -12.61 15.14 1.59
CA SER A 101 -13.73 15.85 0.97
C SER A 101 -14.88 14.88 0.71
N GLY A 102 -16.11 15.32 0.94
CA GLY A 102 -17.32 14.53 0.71
C GLY A 102 -18.02 14.88 -0.60
N SER A 103 -18.78 13.92 -1.13
CA SER A 103 -19.83 14.14 -2.12
C SER A 103 -21.05 13.33 -1.74
N PHE A 104 -22.23 13.85 -2.03
CA PHE A 104 -23.50 13.22 -1.68
C PHE A 104 -24.49 13.35 -2.83
N THR A 105 -25.27 12.29 -3.06
CA THR A 105 -26.44 12.33 -3.96
C THR A 105 -27.66 11.83 -3.24
N GLU A 106 -28.79 12.45 -3.52
CA GLU A 106 -30.10 12.03 -3.01
C GLU A 106 -30.62 10.89 -3.88
N THR A 107 -30.93 9.75 -3.26
CA THR A 107 -31.67 8.67 -3.90
C THR A 107 -33.15 8.78 -3.59
N GLN A 108 -33.50 9.37 -2.44
CA GLN A 108 -34.88 9.65 -2.08
C GLN A 108 -35.02 11.11 -1.65
N THR A 109 -35.93 11.81 -2.33
CA THR A 109 -36.40 13.13 -1.89
C THR A 109 -37.75 12.96 -1.20
N PRO A 110 -38.00 13.62 -0.06
CA PRO A 110 -39.21 13.43 0.73
C PRO A 110 -40.51 13.44 -0.09
N ALA A 111 -41.21 12.32 -0.10
CA ALA A 111 -42.61 12.31 -0.49
C ALA A 111 -43.40 12.74 0.74
N ARG A 112 -44.22 13.79 0.61
CA ARG A 112 -45.04 14.36 1.70
C ARG A 112 -46.18 13.43 2.17
N ASP A 113 -45.92 12.15 2.44
CA ASP A 113 -46.91 11.11 2.75
C ASP A 113 -46.42 10.13 3.85
N ASN A 114 -46.27 10.68 5.05
CA ASN A 114 -46.60 10.17 6.39
C ASN A 114 -46.69 8.66 6.77
N SER A 115 -45.91 7.72 6.19
CA SER A 115 -45.85 6.38 6.84
C SER A 115 -44.54 5.58 6.85
N GLN A 116 -43.43 6.04 6.26
CA GLN A 116 -42.14 5.30 6.25
C GLN A 116 -40.91 6.24 6.26
N ASP A 117 -40.83 7.12 7.26
CA ASP A 117 -39.89 8.26 7.32
C ASP A 117 -38.42 7.84 7.58
N LEU A 118 -37.59 7.83 6.54
CA LEU A 118 -36.13 7.78 6.69
C LEU A 118 -35.59 9.19 6.99
N CYS A 119 -34.51 9.30 7.76
CA CYS A 119 -33.77 10.53 8.02
C CYS A 119 -34.56 11.69 8.65
N LYS A 120 -35.71 11.40 9.26
CA LYS A 120 -36.54 12.37 9.95
C LYS A 120 -35.97 12.78 11.32
N ASP A 121 -36.24 14.00 11.75
CA ASP A 121 -36.03 14.43 13.14
C ASP A 121 -37.29 14.14 13.97
N ASP A 122 -37.42 12.93 14.53
CA ASP A 122 -38.58 12.54 15.35
C ASP A 122 -38.83 13.42 16.58
N THR A 123 -37.89 14.31 16.93
CA THR A 123 -38.01 15.23 18.07
C THR A 123 -38.63 16.60 17.70
N ALA A 124 -38.76 16.90 16.41
CA ALA A 124 -39.35 18.16 15.94
C ALA A 124 -40.90 18.11 15.90
N ALA A 125 -41.56 19.23 16.16
CA ALA A 125 -43.02 19.33 16.14
C ALA A 125 -43.64 19.18 14.72
N ASN A 126 -42.82 19.38 13.68
CA ASN A 126 -43.12 19.12 12.26
C ASN A 126 -41.83 18.68 11.58
N PRO A 127 -41.41 17.42 11.76
CA PRO A 127 -40.16 16.96 11.20
C PRO A 127 -40.21 17.03 9.69
N VAL A 128 -39.24 17.71 9.09
CA VAL A 128 -38.99 17.56 7.66
C VAL A 128 -38.16 16.29 7.52
N GLU A 129 -38.63 15.35 6.72
CA GLU A 129 -37.84 14.19 6.30
C GLU A 129 -36.51 14.70 5.73
N GLY A 130 -35.39 14.23 6.27
CA GLY A 130 -34.06 14.64 5.82
C GLY A 130 -33.69 13.94 4.52
N ASP A 131 -32.87 14.57 3.68
CA ASP A 131 -32.47 13.92 2.43
C ASP A 131 -31.71 12.62 2.71
N TYR A 132 -32.02 11.58 1.93
CA TYR A 132 -31.45 10.25 2.02
C TYR A 132 -30.74 9.88 0.72
N GLY A 133 -29.58 9.24 0.82
CA GLY A 133 -28.93 8.67 -0.35
C GLY A 133 -27.54 8.14 -0.12
N LEU A 134 -26.63 8.45 -1.04
CA LEU A 134 -25.29 7.86 -1.09
C LEU A 134 -24.23 8.94 -0.85
N ALA A 135 -23.15 8.56 -0.17
CA ALA A 135 -22.00 9.43 0.02
C ALA A 135 -20.69 8.75 -0.38
N VAL A 136 -19.75 9.55 -0.88
CA VAL A 136 -18.35 9.17 -1.07
C VAL A 136 -17.47 10.21 -0.41
N PHE A 137 -16.56 9.78 0.46
CA PHE A 137 -15.48 10.62 0.98
C PHE A 137 -14.15 10.15 0.43
N THR A 138 -13.30 11.09 0.02
CA THR A 138 -11.95 10.81 -0.47
C THR A 138 -10.95 11.57 0.38
N LYS A 139 -9.78 10.98 0.64
CA LYS A 139 -8.64 11.71 1.21
C LYS A 139 -8.08 12.63 0.11
N GLY A 140 -8.24 13.94 0.28
CA GLY A 140 -8.06 14.93 -0.77
C GLY A 140 -9.39 15.32 -1.45
N PRO A 141 -9.35 15.96 -2.64
CA PRO A 141 -10.54 16.36 -3.37
C PRO A 141 -11.41 15.16 -3.82
N ALA A 142 -12.73 15.31 -3.69
CA ALA A 142 -13.72 14.45 -4.34
C ALA A 142 -14.21 15.18 -5.60
N ALA A 143 -13.54 14.95 -6.74
CA ALA A 143 -13.76 15.72 -7.97
C ALA A 143 -14.77 15.05 -8.91
N ASN A 144 -15.28 15.82 -9.88
CA ASN A 144 -16.14 15.34 -10.98
C ASN A 144 -17.27 14.37 -10.53
N PRO A 145 -18.14 14.78 -9.58
CA PRO A 145 -19.22 13.92 -9.12
C PRO A 145 -20.11 13.52 -10.29
N GLN A 146 -20.34 12.21 -10.43
CA GLN A 146 -21.16 11.63 -11.47
C GLN A 146 -22.18 10.70 -10.82
N VAL A 147 -23.46 10.98 -11.06
CA VAL A 147 -24.56 10.10 -10.68
C VAL A 147 -24.89 9.22 -11.87
N VAL A 148 -24.75 7.90 -11.71
CA VAL A 148 -25.11 6.91 -12.74
C VAL A 148 -26.53 6.45 -12.44
N ASP A 149 -27.44 6.69 -13.38
CA ASP A 149 -28.79 6.13 -13.31
C ASP A 149 -28.74 4.61 -13.48
N LEU A 150 -29.24 3.86 -12.50
CA LEU A 150 -29.33 2.41 -12.53
C LEU A 150 -30.76 1.91 -12.78
N ALA A 151 -31.76 2.79 -12.84
CA ALA A 151 -33.15 2.39 -13.02
C ALA A 151 -33.35 1.50 -14.26
N THR A 152 -34.17 0.46 -14.07
CA THR A 152 -34.62 -0.49 -15.09
C THR A 152 -36.09 -0.27 -15.45
N GLY A 153 -36.83 0.47 -14.61
CA GLY A 153 -38.27 0.68 -14.73
C GLY A 153 -39.09 -0.46 -14.13
N LEU A 154 -38.44 -1.40 -13.45
CA LEU A 154 -39.05 -2.58 -12.82
C LEU A 154 -38.97 -2.53 -11.29
N GLU A 155 -38.27 -1.54 -10.75
CA GLU A 155 -38.18 -1.27 -9.32
C GLU A 155 -39.51 -0.77 -8.77
N GLY A 156 -39.88 -1.20 -7.56
CA GLY A 156 -40.96 -0.59 -6.79
C GLY A 156 -40.48 0.60 -5.93
N GLY A 157 -41.41 1.40 -5.43
CA GLY A 157 -41.12 2.45 -4.43
C GLY A 157 -40.78 3.83 -5.00
N THR A 158 -40.31 4.72 -4.12
CA THR A 158 -40.01 6.14 -4.39
C THR A 158 -38.51 6.44 -4.51
N GLU A 159 -37.63 5.47 -4.23
CA GLU A 159 -36.19 5.64 -4.35
C GLU A 159 -35.73 5.64 -5.82
N ARG A 160 -34.85 6.58 -6.15
CA ARG A 160 -34.09 6.64 -7.40
C ARG A 160 -32.87 5.75 -7.28
N TRP A 161 -32.90 4.64 -8.00
CA TRP A 161 -31.79 3.71 -8.06
C TRP A 161 -30.64 4.30 -8.86
N THR A 162 -29.63 4.79 -8.14
CA THR A 162 -28.46 5.44 -8.72
C THR A 162 -27.19 5.00 -8.01
N THR A 163 -26.05 5.23 -8.65
CA THR A 163 -24.73 5.10 -8.04
C THR A 163 -24.09 6.49 -8.00
N LEU A 164 -23.44 6.85 -6.89
CA LEU A 164 -22.62 8.06 -6.82
C LEU A 164 -21.18 7.71 -7.05
N CYS A 165 -20.55 8.31 -8.06
CA CYS A 165 -19.12 8.20 -8.30
C CYS A 165 -18.42 9.55 -8.20
N VAL A 166 -17.16 9.53 -7.75
CA VAL A 166 -16.26 10.68 -7.75
C VAL A 166 -14.87 10.27 -8.25
N ASP A 167 -14.10 11.23 -8.74
CA ASP A 167 -12.68 11.09 -9.02
C ASP A 167 -11.87 11.38 -7.75
N ALA A 168 -11.16 10.36 -7.25
CA ALA A 168 -10.30 10.41 -6.08
C ALA A 168 -8.81 10.37 -6.51
N PRO A 169 -7.94 11.26 -6.01
CA PRO A 169 -6.51 11.24 -6.33
C PRO A 169 -5.77 10.24 -5.41
N LEU A 170 -5.84 8.96 -5.74
CA LEU A 170 -5.19 7.91 -4.97
C LEU A 170 -3.71 7.85 -5.33
N GLN A 171 -2.82 8.28 -4.41
CA GLN A 171 -1.37 8.31 -4.63
C GLN A 171 -0.95 8.98 -5.95
N GLY A 172 -1.67 10.04 -6.36
CA GLY A 172 -1.41 10.77 -7.60
C GLY A 172 -2.09 10.22 -8.85
N ILE A 173 -2.85 9.13 -8.74
CA ILE A 173 -3.65 8.58 -9.84
C ILE A 173 -5.12 8.90 -9.62
N THR A 174 -5.73 9.57 -10.60
CA THR A 174 -7.17 9.79 -10.65
C THR A 174 -7.90 8.46 -10.77
N THR A 175 -8.68 8.13 -9.74
CA THR A 175 -9.42 6.87 -9.60
C THR A 175 -10.91 7.15 -9.46
N ARG A 176 -11.72 6.49 -10.28
CA ARG A 176 -13.17 6.58 -10.18
C ARG A 176 -13.67 5.69 -9.05
N SER A 177 -14.18 6.29 -7.98
CA SER A 177 -14.67 5.56 -6.80
C SER A 177 -16.17 5.76 -6.64
N CYS A 178 -16.92 4.65 -6.54
CA CYS A 178 -18.38 4.67 -6.57
C CYS A 178 -19.01 4.01 -5.35
N SER A 179 -19.93 4.71 -4.68
CA SER A 179 -20.84 4.13 -3.69
C SER A 179 -22.02 3.50 -4.42
N VAL A 180 -22.24 2.20 -4.20
CA VAL A 180 -23.21 1.37 -4.92
C VAL A 180 -24.30 0.88 -3.99
N HIS A 181 -25.56 1.05 -4.41
CA HIS A 181 -26.72 0.47 -3.73
C HIS A 181 -27.64 -0.16 -4.79
N LEU A 182 -27.75 -1.49 -4.79
CA LEU A 182 -28.57 -2.24 -5.75
C LEU A 182 -29.90 -2.66 -5.14
N TYR A 183 -30.91 -2.84 -5.98
CA TYR A 183 -32.27 -3.21 -5.60
C TYR A 183 -32.30 -4.50 -4.77
N SER A 184 -32.97 -4.48 -3.62
CA SER A 184 -32.99 -5.62 -2.69
C SER A 184 -34.07 -6.65 -2.96
N ASP A 185 -35.21 -6.24 -3.54
CA ASP A 185 -36.43 -7.06 -3.51
C ASP A 185 -36.57 -8.00 -4.71
N SER A 186 -35.71 -7.86 -5.72
CA SER A 186 -35.72 -8.70 -6.92
C SER A 186 -34.32 -8.93 -7.44
N THR A 187 -33.86 -10.18 -7.35
CA THR A 187 -32.57 -10.62 -7.93
C THR A 187 -32.48 -10.31 -9.42
N THR A 188 -33.59 -10.40 -10.16
CA THR A 188 -33.61 -10.09 -11.60
C THR A 188 -33.33 -8.61 -11.86
N VAL A 189 -33.94 -7.73 -11.08
CA VAL A 189 -33.74 -6.29 -11.20
C VAL A 189 -32.34 -5.91 -10.75
N ALA A 190 -31.90 -6.39 -9.58
CA ALA A 190 -30.53 -6.21 -9.09
C ALA A 190 -29.48 -6.64 -10.13
N LYS A 191 -29.70 -7.79 -10.81
CA LYS A 191 -28.81 -8.26 -11.88
C LYS A 191 -28.80 -7.31 -13.08
N GLN A 192 -29.94 -6.76 -13.50
CA GLN A 192 -29.97 -5.78 -14.59
C GLN A 192 -29.23 -4.48 -14.22
N GLN A 193 -29.40 -4.01 -12.97
CA GLN A 193 -28.66 -2.86 -12.45
C GLN A 193 -27.15 -3.14 -12.40
N ALA A 194 -26.75 -4.32 -11.94
CA ALA A 194 -25.36 -4.77 -11.93
C ALA A 194 -24.75 -4.78 -13.35
N VAL A 195 -25.46 -5.31 -14.35
CA VAL A 195 -25.02 -5.31 -15.76
C VAL A 195 -24.86 -3.88 -16.28
N LYS A 196 -25.82 -2.99 -15.98
CA LYS A 196 -25.77 -1.57 -16.39
C LYS A 196 -24.56 -0.87 -15.78
N LEU A 197 -24.34 -1.04 -14.47
CA LEU A 197 -23.18 -0.48 -13.76
C LEU A 197 -21.85 -1.02 -14.30
N ALA A 198 -21.72 -2.34 -14.47
CA ALA A 198 -20.51 -2.96 -15.01
C ALA A 198 -20.19 -2.46 -16.43
N THR A 199 -21.21 -2.29 -17.26
CA THR A 199 -21.04 -1.76 -18.63
C THR A 199 -20.51 -0.33 -18.60
N VAL A 200 -21.10 0.55 -17.78
CA VAL A 200 -20.61 1.92 -17.61
C VAL A 200 -19.17 1.93 -17.10
N ALA A 201 -18.89 1.14 -16.06
CA ALA A 201 -17.56 1.06 -15.46
C ALA A 201 -16.50 0.54 -16.43
N ASN A 202 -16.84 -0.45 -17.27
CA ASN A 202 -15.95 -0.96 -18.31
C ASN A 202 -15.55 0.14 -19.32
N THR A 203 -16.44 1.08 -19.65
CA THR A 203 -16.06 2.21 -20.54
C THR A 203 -15.02 3.15 -19.92
N TRP A 204 -14.95 3.21 -18.59
CA TRP A 204 -13.92 3.95 -17.86
C TRP A 204 -12.61 3.18 -17.85
N ILE A 205 -12.66 1.88 -17.57
CA ILE A 205 -11.51 0.98 -17.59
C ILE A 205 -10.88 0.96 -18.99
N ASP A 206 -11.68 0.96 -20.06
CA ASP A 206 -11.21 1.03 -21.45
C ASP A 206 -10.43 2.32 -21.76
N LYS A 207 -10.65 3.38 -20.99
CA LYS A 207 -9.92 4.66 -21.08
C LYS A 207 -8.70 4.70 -20.14
N GLY A 208 -8.37 3.59 -19.50
CA GLY A 208 -7.27 3.49 -18.53
C GLY A 208 -7.57 4.15 -17.19
N MET A 209 -8.84 4.39 -16.85
CA MET A 209 -9.22 4.92 -15.54
C MET A 209 -9.39 3.76 -14.54
N PRO A 210 -8.64 3.75 -13.42
CA PRO A 210 -8.88 2.82 -12.34
C PRO A 210 -10.27 3.03 -11.74
N VAL A 211 -10.97 1.93 -11.43
CA VAL A 211 -12.32 1.97 -10.88
C VAL A 211 -12.39 1.17 -9.58
N VAL A 212 -13.00 1.76 -8.56
CA VAL A 212 -13.37 1.12 -7.29
C VAL A 212 -14.89 1.24 -7.14
N LEU A 213 -15.55 0.11 -6.93
CA LEU A 213 -16.98 0.05 -6.62
C LEU A 213 -17.12 -0.53 -5.22
N GLY A 214 -17.84 0.15 -4.33
CA GLY A 214 -18.12 -0.42 -3.01
C GLY A 214 -19.50 -0.07 -2.53
N GLY A 215 -20.13 -1.01 -1.83
CA GLY A 215 -21.44 -0.79 -1.23
C GLY A 215 -22.27 -2.03 -1.03
N ASP A 216 -23.57 -1.82 -0.86
CA ASP A 216 -24.55 -2.89 -0.72
C ASP A 216 -25.07 -3.32 -2.10
N PHE A 217 -24.53 -4.43 -2.60
CA PHE A 217 -24.92 -5.01 -3.88
C PHE A 217 -26.15 -5.92 -3.77
N ASN A 218 -26.70 -6.12 -2.58
CA ASN A 218 -27.87 -6.95 -2.30
C ASN A 218 -27.91 -8.26 -3.12
N PRO A 219 -26.90 -9.15 -3.03
CA PRO A 219 -26.80 -10.33 -3.88
C PRO A 219 -27.81 -11.44 -3.53
N ARG A 220 -28.92 -11.16 -2.85
CA ARG A 220 -29.89 -12.19 -2.45
C ARG A 220 -30.47 -12.92 -3.67
N TYR A 221 -30.31 -14.24 -3.72
CA TYR A 221 -31.00 -15.13 -4.65
C TYR A 221 -32.32 -15.63 -4.03
N SER A 222 -33.28 -16.08 -4.85
CA SER A 222 -34.50 -16.76 -4.39
C SER A 222 -34.16 -18.11 -3.73
N GLY A 223 -33.71 -18.05 -2.48
CA GLY A 223 -33.12 -19.16 -1.70
C GLY A 223 -32.54 -18.71 -0.35
N GLY A 224 -32.24 -17.41 -0.18
CA GLY A 224 -31.75 -16.81 1.07
C GLY A 224 -30.31 -16.32 0.99
N GLN A 225 -29.79 -15.73 2.08
CA GLN A 225 -28.41 -15.20 2.15
C GLN A 225 -27.33 -16.30 2.13
N ALA A 226 -27.68 -17.55 2.43
CA ALA A 226 -26.74 -18.68 2.45
C ALA A 226 -26.08 -18.95 1.09
N ASP A 227 -26.76 -18.61 -0.01
CA ASP A 227 -26.27 -18.80 -1.39
C ASP A 227 -25.72 -17.50 -2.02
N ALA A 228 -25.57 -16.41 -1.25
CA ALA A 228 -24.98 -15.16 -1.73
C ALA A 228 -23.60 -15.34 -2.41
N PRO A 229 -22.71 -16.24 -1.94
CA PRO A 229 -21.47 -16.60 -2.64
C PRO A 229 -21.63 -17.16 -4.06
N LEU A 230 -22.85 -17.55 -4.45
CA LEU A 230 -23.19 -18.09 -5.77
C LEU A 230 -24.19 -17.20 -6.53
N SER A 231 -24.47 -15.99 -6.00
CA SER A 231 -25.48 -15.12 -6.58
C SER A 231 -25.12 -14.62 -7.98
N PRO A 232 -26.03 -14.73 -8.97
CA PRO A 232 -25.77 -14.25 -10.33
C PRO A 232 -25.80 -12.72 -10.46
N VAL A 233 -26.15 -11.98 -9.39
CA VAL A 233 -26.11 -10.50 -9.38
C VAL A 233 -24.69 -10.01 -9.60
N LEU A 234 -23.72 -10.66 -8.95
CA LEU A 234 -22.33 -10.22 -8.95
C LEU A 234 -21.55 -10.72 -10.19
N ASP A 235 -22.11 -11.62 -11.02
CA ASP A 235 -21.48 -12.17 -12.23
C ASP A 235 -20.87 -11.09 -13.14
N SER A 236 -21.52 -9.94 -13.19
CA SER A 236 -21.14 -8.84 -14.10
C SER A 236 -19.86 -8.12 -13.67
N PHE A 237 -19.41 -8.31 -12.43
CA PHE A 237 -18.22 -7.66 -11.89
C PHE A 237 -17.02 -8.60 -11.87
N TYR A 238 -17.18 -9.84 -11.43
CA TYR A 238 -16.07 -10.79 -11.31
C TYR A 238 -15.40 -11.09 -12.65
N SER A 239 -14.07 -11.06 -12.63
CA SER A 239 -13.23 -11.40 -13.79
C SER A 239 -12.88 -12.89 -13.91
N HIS A 240 -13.30 -13.69 -12.94
CA HIS A 240 -13.20 -15.16 -12.88
C HIS A 240 -14.50 -15.74 -12.32
N SER A 241 -14.53 -16.99 -11.82
CA SER A 241 -15.72 -17.58 -11.18
C SER A 241 -16.96 -17.68 -12.07
N GLY A 242 -16.78 -17.83 -13.39
CA GLY A 242 -17.89 -17.77 -14.34
C GLY A 242 -18.52 -16.37 -14.49
N GLY A 243 -17.91 -15.35 -13.89
CA GLY A 243 -18.24 -13.94 -14.14
C GLY A 243 -17.76 -13.48 -15.51
N ALA A 244 -18.38 -12.40 -15.99
CA ALA A 244 -18.08 -11.75 -17.27
C ALA A 244 -17.46 -10.35 -17.10
N GLY A 245 -17.15 -9.97 -15.86
CA GLY A 245 -16.65 -8.65 -15.51
C GLY A 245 -15.14 -8.51 -15.55
N ARG A 246 -14.65 -7.39 -15.00
CA ARG A 246 -13.24 -6.99 -15.00
C ARG A 246 -12.74 -6.54 -13.63
N PHE A 247 -13.41 -6.97 -12.58
CA PHE A 247 -13.08 -6.61 -11.21
C PHE A 247 -12.49 -7.79 -10.45
N LEU A 248 -11.68 -7.43 -9.46
CA LEU A 248 -11.27 -8.25 -8.34
C LEU A 248 -12.09 -7.83 -7.12
N GLU A 249 -12.54 -8.77 -6.34
CA GLU A 249 -13.16 -8.51 -5.03
C GLU A 249 -12.11 -8.53 -3.91
N ALA A 250 -12.27 -7.67 -2.91
CA ALA A 250 -11.30 -7.54 -1.84
C ALA A 250 -10.99 -8.82 -1.04
N ASP A 251 -11.94 -9.72 -0.86
CA ASP A 251 -11.76 -10.92 -0.02
C ASP A 251 -11.62 -12.22 -0.82
N GLU A 252 -11.67 -12.19 -2.15
CA GLU A 252 -11.73 -13.43 -2.96
C GLU A 252 -10.42 -14.25 -2.97
N THR A 253 -9.36 -13.76 -2.32
CA THR A 253 -8.03 -14.39 -2.30
C THR A 253 -7.75 -15.22 -1.05
N ASP A 254 -8.56 -15.10 0.02
CA ASP A 254 -8.39 -15.90 1.25
C ASP A 254 -9.20 -17.20 1.22
N ALA A 255 -8.72 -18.16 0.43
CA ALA A 255 -9.34 -19.48 0.31
C ALA A 255 -9.41 -20.27 1.63
N SER A 256 -8.69 -19.84 2.69
CA SER A 256 -8.69 -20.50 3.99
C SER A 256 -10.00 -20.31 4.77
N ARG A 257 -10.80 -19.31 4.39
CA ARG A 257 -12.10 -18.99 5.02
C ARG A 257 -13.31 -19.44 4.21
N PHE A 258 -13.08 -19.97 3.01
CA PHE A 258 -14.14 -20.52 2.19
C PHE A 258 -14.93 -21.62 2.93
N THR A 259 -16.26 -21.57 2.80
CA THR A 259 -17.13 -22.61 3.34
C THR A 259 -16.80 -23.97 2.73
N ALA A 260 -17.17 -25.07 3.40
CA ALA A 260 -17.02 -26.41 2.82
C ALA A 260 -17.75 -26.55 1.47
N GLY A 261 -18.86 -25.84 1.25
CA GLY A 261 -19.55 -25.77 -0.04
C GLY A 261 -18.73 -25.07 -1.12
N CYS A 262 -18.04 -23.98 -0.76
CA CYS A 262 -17.09 -23.31 -1.63
C CYS A 262 -15.85 -24.18 -1.94
N THR A 263 -15.28 -24.86 -0.94
CA THR A 263 -14.13 -25.75 -1.13
C THR A 263 -14.47 -26.97 -1.99
N ALA A 264 -15.75 -27.35 -2.08
CA ALA A 264 -16.23 -28.46 -2.90
C ALA A 264 -16.41 -28.10 -4.39
N LEU A 265 -16.31 -26.82 -4.79
CA LEU A 265 -16.34 -26.40 -6.19
C LEU A 265 -15.06 -26.85 -6.91
N SER A 266 -15.13 -27.08 -8.22
CA SER A 266 -13.99 -27.52 -9.03
C SER A 266 -13.84 -26.65 -10.28
N PRO A 267 -12.84 -25.73 -10.34
CA PRO A 267 -11.83 -25.48 -9.31
C PRO A 267 -12.40 -24.78 -8.05
N PRO A 268 -11.86 -25.02 -6.84
CA PRO A 268 -12.38 -24.41 -5.60
C PRO A 268 -12.06 -22.92 -5.50
N SER A 269 -10.83 -22.56 -5.88
CA SER A 269 -10.34 -21.19 -5.96
C SER A 269 -10.84 -20.52 -7.24
N GLY A 270 -11.38 -19.31 -7.10
CA GLY A 270 -11.95 -18.59 -8.22
C GLY A 270 -13.30 -19.14 -8.70
N HIS A 271 -14.10 -19.76 -7.81
CA HIS A 271 -15.56 -19.89 -7.94
C HIS A 271 -16.33 -19.47 -6.67
N CYS A 272 -15.69 -19.49 -5.50
CA CYS A 272 -16.25 -18.95 -4.28
C CYS A 272 -16.12 -17.41 -4.27
N ARG A 273 -17.25 -16.73 -4.15
CA ARG A 273 -17.35 -15.26 -4.03
C ARG A 273 -17.51 -14.91 -2.56
N SER A 274 -17.06 -13.75 -2.12
CA SER A 274 -17.24 -13.40 -0.71
C SER A 274 -18.72 -13.21 -0.36
N GLY A 275 -19.10 -13.65 0.84
CA GLY A 275 -20.46 -13.61 1.37
C GLY A 275 -20.51 -14.00 2.85
N ALA A 276 -21.66 -13.80 3.49
CA ALA A 276 -21.84 -13.94 4.94
C ALA A 276 -21.53 -15.33 5.58
N PRO A 277 -21.12 -16.37 4.83
CA PRO A 277 -20.46 -17.53 5.45
C PRO A 277 -18.99 -17.76 5.03
N THR A 278 -18.42 -17.02 4.06
CA THR A 278 -17.01 -17.16 3.63
C THR A 278 -16.05 -16.31 4.46
N LEU A 279 -16.51 -15.24 5.11
CA LEU A 279 -15.69 -14.41 6.02
C LEU A 279 -15.95 -14.72 7.49
N VAL A 280 -17.21 -15.03 7.82
CA VAL A 280 -17.73 -15.08 9.20
C VAL A 280 -18.08 -16.51 9.62
N ALA A 281 -17.31 -17.53 9.24
CA ALA A 281 -17.60 -18.91 9.63
C ALA A 281 -17.35 -19.20 11.13
N LYS A 282 -18.13 -18.55 12.02
CA LYS A 282 -18.69 -18.94 13.33
C LYS A 282 -19.26 -17.73 14.10
N ALA A 283 -20.27 -17.02 13.57
CA ALA A 283 -21.14 -16.14 14.37
C ALA A 283 -22.62 -16.37 14.02
N PRO A 284 -23.56 -16.19 14.98
CA PRO A 284 -24.85 -16.86 15.00
C PRO A 284 -26.02 -16.06 14.40
N ASP A 285 -25.77 -15.02 13.60
CA ASP A 285 -26.82 -14.09 13.17
C ASP A 285 -27.10 -14.17 11.64
N PRO A 286 -28.13 -14.93 11.21
CA PRO A 286 -28.51 -15.06 9.82
C PRO A 286 -29.20 -13.80 9.23
N ALA A 287 -29.29 -12.68 9.97
CA ALA A 287 -29.93 -11.46 9.50
C ALA A 287 -28.95 -10.36 9.01
N ALA A 288 -27.66 -10.44 9.36
CA ALA A 288 -26.70 -9.40 8.99
C ALA A 288 -26.33 -9.42 7.50
N LYS A 289 -26.13 -8.25 6.90
CA LYS A 289 -25.75 -8.08 5.49
C LYS A 289 -24.28 -7.69 5.36
N LEU A 290 -23.67 -8.05 4.23
CA LEU A 290 -22.28 -7.69 3.90
C LEU A 290 -22.27 -6.70 2.75
N ASP A 291 -21.40 -5.71 2.88
CA ASP A 291 -20.98 -4.84 1.80
C ASP A 291 -19.85 -5.48 0.99
N TYR A 292 -19.65 -4.97 -0.21
CA TYR A 292 -18.65 -5.44 -1.17
C TYR A 292 -17.71 -4.31 -1.57
N ILE A 293 -16.48 -4.67 -1.95
CA ILE A 293 -15.51 -3.76 -2.58
C ILE A 293 -14.89 -4.50 -3.76
N PHE A 294 -15.10 -3.94 -4.94
CA PHE A 294 -14.60 -4.40 -6.23
C PHE A 294 -13.60 -3.38 -6.79
N LEU A 295 -12.46 -3.85 -7.28
CA LEU A 295 -11.41 -3.03 -7.87
C LEU A 295 -11.08 -3.52 -9.27
N SER A 296 -10.92 -2.60 -10.23
CA SER A 296 -10.65 -2.95 -11.62
C SER A 296 -9.33 -3.74 -11.74
N LYS A 297 -9.39 -4.98 -12.22
CA LYS A 297 -8.28 -5.93 -12.23
C LYS A 297 -7.04 -5.47 -13.00
N ASP A 298 -7.22 -4.61 -14.00
CA ASP A 298 -6.13 -4.13 -14.85
C ASP A 298 -5.27 -3.10 -14.10
N HIS A 299 -5.81 -2.50 -13.04
CA HIS A 299 -5.17 -1.41 -12.28
C HIS A 299 -4.78 -1.79 -10.86
N PHE A 300 -5.37 -2.85 -10.29
CA PHE A 300 -5.15 -3.25 -8.91
C PHE A 300 -4.78 -4.73 -8.80
N LYS A 301 -4.05 -5.08 -7.75
CA LYS A 301 -3.68 -6.45 -7.37
C LYS A 301 -3.46 -6.54 -5.86
N ASN A 302 -3.12 -7.73 -5.36
CA ASN A 302 -2.92 -8.02 -3.94
C ASN A 302 -4.10 -7.50 -3.10
N VAL A 303 -5.30 -7.76 -3.60
CA VAL A 303 -6.49 -7.26 -2.96
C VAL A 303 -6.75 -8.08 -1.72
N ALA A 304 -7.05 -7.39 -0.62
CA ALA A 304 -7.30 -7.99 0.68
C ALA A 304 -8.51 -7.32 1.34
N GLY A 305 -9.28 -8.08 2.13
CA GLY A 305 -10.53 -7.65 2.75
C GLY A 305 -10.56 -7.97 4.23
N ASP A 306 -11.29 -7.16 5.01
CA ASP A 306 -11.55 -7.44 6.42
C ASP A 306 -12.95 -6.95 6.82
N VAL A 307 -13.71 -7.82 7.48
CA VAL A 307 -15.08 -7.54 7.94
C VAL A 307 -15.05 -7.26 9.43
N GLN A 308 -15.50 -6.08 9.82
CA GLN A 308 -15.51 -5.71 11.23
C GLN A 308 -16.67 -6.36 11.98
N ALA A 309 -16.52 -6.47 13.31
CA ALA A 309 -17.59 -6.92 14.17
C ALA A 309 -18.85 -6.06 13.99
N LEU A 310 -20.01 -6.73 13.92
CA LEU A 310 -21.30 -6.06 13.78
C LEU A 310 -21.57 -5.15 14.97
N SER A 311 -21.95 -3.91 14.67
CA SER A 311 -22.52 -3.00 15.67
C SER A 311 -24.01 -2.91 15.43
N SER A 312 -24.78 -3.88 15.94
CA SER A 312 -26.22 -4.01 15.69
C SER A 312 -27.06 -2.83 16.21
N SER A 313 -26.49 -1.97 17.05
CA SER A 313 -27.07 -0.69 17.45
C SER A 313 -26.91 0.43 16.40
N VAL A 314 -26.09 0.21 15.36
CA VAL A 314 -25.72 1.21 14.35
C VAL A 314 -26.27 0.80 12.98
N SER A 315 -26.01 -0.43 12.54
CA SER A 315 -26.47 -0.97 11.27
C SER A 315 -26.60 -2.50 11.35
N ASP A 316 -27.47 -3.08 10.53
CA ASP A 316 -27.52 -4.52 10.27
C ASP A 316 -26.45 -4.97 9.25
N HIS A 317 -25.68 -4.03 8.70
CA HIS A 317 -24.50 -4.31 7.91
C HIS A 317 -23.22 -4.38 8.76
N HIS A 318 -22.29 -5.22 8.31
CA HIS A 318 -20.91 -5.10 8.74
C HIS A 318 -20.20 -4.00 7.97
N ALA A 319 -19.36 -3.22 8.65
CA ALA A 319 -18.40 -2.36 7.99
C ALA A 319 -17.34 -3.23 7.30
N TYR A 320 -17.12 -2.99 6.02
CA TYR A 320 -16.21 -3.78 5.20
C TYR A 320 -15.01 -2.95 4.77
N ARG A 321 -13.82 -3.44 5.09
CA ARG A 321 -12.55 -2.81 4.76
C ARG A 321 -11.92 -3.56 3.59
N GLY A 322 -11.45 -2.82 2.61
CA GLY A 322 -10.68 -3.34 1.49
C GLY A 322 -9.30 -2.70 1.44
N ALA A 323 -8.34 -3.40 0.86
CA ALA A 323 -7.04 -2.87 0.53
C ALA A 323 -6.53 -3.45 -0.79
N ALA A 324 -5.67 -2.69 -1.49
CA ALA A 324 -4.99 -3.16 -2.69
C ALA A 324 -3.66 -2.44 -2.93
N THR A 325 -2.89 -2.98 -3.86
CA THR A 325 -1.71 -2.34 -4.45
C THR A 325 -1.98 -2.06 -5.92
N TRP A 326 -1.39 -1.00 -6.47
CA TRP A 326 -1.43 -0.76 -7.91
C TRP A 326 -0.81 -1.91 -8.70
N SER A 327 -1.41 -2.30 -9.81
CA SER A 327 -0.94 -3.40 -10.66
C SER A 327 0.46 -3.17 -11.24
N PHE A 328 0.86 -1.90 -11.45
CA PHE A 328 2.18 -1.52 -11.97
C PHE A 328 3.27 -1.43 -10.89
N CYS A 329 2.89 -1.43 -9.61
CA CYS A 329 3.82 -1.39 -8.48
C CYS A 329 4.37 -2.78 -8.26
N ASN A 330 5.53 -3.07 -8.85
CA ASN A 330 6.22 -4.34 -8.69
C ASN A 330 7.68 -4.10 -8.38
N ASN A 331 8.30 -5.06 -7.69
CA ASN A 331 9.74 -5.19 -7.76
C ASN A 331 10.09 -5.71 -9.17
N ARG A 332 10.61 -4.84 -10.03
CA ARG A 332 10.98 -5.20 -11.40
C ARG A 332 12.44 -5.61 -11.39
N ASP A 333 12.71 -6.83 -11.82
CA ASP A 333 14.07 -7.24 -12.17
C ASP A 333 14.37 -6.75 -13.60
N ASP A 334 14.32 -5.42 -13.78
CA ASP A 334 14.58 -4.76 -15.06
C ASP A 334 16.02 -4.22 -15.16
N GLY A 335 16.84 -4.47 -14.14
CA GLY A 335 18.22 -4.00 -14.04
C GLY A 335 18.36 -2.49 -13.81
N LEU A 336 17.25 -1.77 -13.61
CA LEU A 336 17.28 -0.34 -13.34
C LEU A 336 17.29 -0.07 -11.83
N ALA A 337 18.08 0.91 -11.42
CA ALA A 337 18.04 1.45 -10.09
C ALA A 337 16.84 2.39 -9.92
N ASP A 338 16.11 2.18 -8.83
CA ASP A 338 15.00 3.02 -8.40
C ASP A 338 15.43 3.98 -7.28
N MET A 339 14.73 5.10 -7.17
CA MET A 339 14.93 6.04 -6.06
C MET A 339 13.97 5.70 -4.92
N LEU A 340 14.47 5.70 -3.69
CA LEU A 340 13.66 5.65 -2.48
C LEU A 340 13.50 7.05 -1.89
N ARG A 341 12.27 7.34 -1.45
CA ARG A 341 11.90 8.59 -0.82
C ARG A 341 11.12 8.30 0.46
N ARG A 342 11.63 8.74 1.61
CA ARG A 342 10.80 8.87 2.81
C ARG A 342 10.25 10.29 2.88
N ASP A 343 8.93 10.42 2.87
CA ASP A 343 8.29 11.73 2.98
C ASP A 343 8.21 12.22 4.43
N ALA A 344 7.66 13.42 4.62
CA ALA A 344 7.48 14.05 5.94
C ALA A 344 6.50 13.30 6.86
N SER A 345 5.62 12.45 6.32
CA SER A 345 4.71 11.61 7.10
C SER A 345 5.37 10.31 7.60
N GLY A 346 6.59 10.02 7.11
CA GLY A 346 7.30 8.77 7.39
C GLY A 346 6.89 7.63 6.46
N ASP A 347 6.16 7.92 5.38
CA ASP A 347 5.86 6.93 4.35
C ASP A 347 7.07 6.77 3.42
N LEU A 348 7.38 5.52 3.07
CA LEU A 348 8.45 5.18 2.13
C LEU A 348 7.86 4.94 0.74
N TRP A 349 8.43 5.61 -0.25
CA TRP A 349 8.02 5.62 -1.64
C TRP A 349 9.16 5.15 -2.52
N ARG A 350 8.84 4.37 -3.55
CA ARG A 350 9.76 3.91 -4.60
C ARG A 350 9.38 4.59 -5.91
N HIS A 351 10.35 5.24 -6.54
CA HIS A 351 10.24 5.90 -7.83
C HIS A 351 11.07 5.13 -8.85
N PHE A 352 10.42 4.62 -9.90
CA PHE A 352 11.10 3.75 -10.85
C PHE A 352 12.07 4.50 -11.77
N GLY A 353 13.26 3.92 -11.96
CA GLY A 353 14.23 4.34 -12.96
C GLY A 353 13.69 4.21 -14.38
N ARG A 354 14.33 4.92 -15.31
CA ARG A 354 14.01 4.85 -16.75
C ARG A 354 15.27 5.10 -17.58
N PRO A 355 15.37 4.52 -18.79
CA PRO A 355 16.54 4.69 -19.66
C PRO A 355 16.89 6.13 -20.06
N ASN A 356 15.96 7.08 -19.90
CA ASN A 356 16.21 8.49 -20.17
C ASN A 356 16.61 9.31 -18.92
N GLY A 357 16.78 8.66 -17.77
CA GLY A 357 17.10 9.31 -16.49
C GLY A 357 15.94 10.07 -15.84
N VAL A 358 14.75 10.06 -16.44
CA VAL A 358 13.55 10.69 -15.88
C VAL A 358 12.77 9.66 -15.09
N LEU A 359 12.60 9.86 -13.79
CA LEU A 359 11.89 8.92 -12.94
C LEU A 359 10.44 8.75 -13.39
N ALA A 360 9.85 7.58 -13.13
CA ALA A 360 8.43 7.38 -13.34
C ALA A 360 7.62 8.43 -12.54
N PRO A 361 6.62 9.06 -13.17
CA PRO A 361 5.90 10.18 -12.56
C PRO A 361 5.00 9.74 -11.39
N VAL A 362 4.64 8.46 -11.35
CA VAL A 362 3.82 7.89 -10.29
C VAL A 362 4.70 6.92 -9.46
N PRO A 363 4.98 7.25 -8.19
CA PRO A 363 5.69 6.35 -7.30
C PRO A 363 4.77 5.28 -6.71
N CYS A 364 5.38 4.26 -6.12
CA CYS A 364 4.72 3.27 -5.30
C CYS A 364 5.00 3.53 -3.83
N LYS A 365 3.98 3.55 -2.99
CA LYS A 365 4.20 3.48 -1.54
C LYS A 365 4.60 2.05 -1.19
N VAL A 366 5.78 1.89 -0.59
CA VAL A 366 6.42 0.59 -0.27
C VAL A 366 6.67 0.40 1.23
N GLY A 367 6.35 1.40 2.04
CA GLY A 367 6.42 1.31 3.50
C GLY A 367 5.64 2.45 4.16
N ALA A 368 5.23 2.25 5.42
CA ALA A 368 4.51 3.24 6.20
C ALA A 368 5.05 3.31 7.64
N GLY A 369 4.98 4.48 8.26
CA GLY A 369 5.34 4.65 9.68
C GLY A 369 6.85 4.59 9.97
N MET A 370 7.68 4.84 8.97
CA MET A 370 9.15 4.83 9.04
C MET A 370 9.73 6.20 9.45
N SER A 371 9.00 6.98 10.24
CA SER A 371 9.41 8.35 10.64
C SER A 371 10.64 8.38 11.56
N ASP A 372 10.95 7.26 12.21
CA ASP A 372 12.08 7.07 13.10
C ASP A 372 13.40 6.78 12.36
N LEU A 373 13.36 6.48 11.06
CA LEU A 373 14.56 6.28 10.24
C LEU A 373 15.33 7.59 10.09
N ARG A 374 16.53 7.65 10.69
CA ARG A 374 17.43 8.81 10.64
C ARG A 374 18.32 8.78 9.39
N LEU A 375 18.87 7.61 9.06
CA LEU A 375 19.65 7.35 7.85
C LEU A 375 19.11 6.13 7.13
N ILE A 376 19.25 6.14 5.81
CA ILE A 376 18.90 5.03 4.93
C ILE A 376 20.10 4.77 4.02
N GLY A 377 20.48 3.51 3.84
CA GLY A 377 21.46 3.04 2.88
C GLY A 377 20.84 1.93 2.04
N ARG A 378 20.68 2.17 0.73
CA ARG A 378 20.14 1.19 -0.22
C ARG A 378 21.20 0.14 -0.50
N GLY A 379 20.87 -1.14 -0.33
CA GLY A 379 21.79 -2.25 -0.61
C GLY A 379 21.51 -2.90 -1.95
N THR A 380 22.55 -3.50 -2.55
CA THR A 380 22.37 -4.56 -3.55
C THR A 380 21.66 -5.75 -2.91
N ASP A 381 21.11 -6.69 -3.68
CA ASP A 381 20.54 -7.91 -3.11
C ASP A 381 21.64 -8.73 -2.39
N HIS A 382 21.58 -8.81 -1.06
CA HIS A 382 22.54 -9.55 -0.25
C HIS A 382 22.09 -11.00 -0.04
N ASN A 383 20.83 -11.38 -0.28
CA ASN A 383 20.26 -12.65 0.16
C ASN A 383 19.51 -13.46 -0.93
N GLY A 384 19.56 -13.01 -2.18
CA GLY A 384 18.85 -13.61 -3.32
C GLY A 384 17.35 -13.30 -3.33
N GLY A 385 16.93 -12.30 -2.56
CA GLY A 385 15.54 -11.92 -2.33
C GLY A 385 15.12 -10.62 -3.02
N GLY A 386 15.99 -9.92 -3.73
CA GLY A 386 15.77 -8.58 -4.29
C GLY A 386 16.48 -7.47 -3.49
N GLU A 387 16.35 -6.22 -3.93
CA GLU A 387 17.08 -5.09 -3.31
C GLU A 387 16.78 -4.93 -1.81
N ASP A 388 17.85 -4.92 -1.00
CA ASP A 388 17.77 -4.77 0.44
C ASP A 388 17.88 -3.30 0.88
N LEU A 389 17.51 -3.04 2.13
CA LEU A 389 17.66 -1.71 2.73
C LEU A 389 18.30 -1.81 4.12
N TYR A 390 19.29 -0.96 4.38
CA TYR A 390 19.78 -0.69 5.73
C TYR A 390 19.27 0.66 6.21
N SER A 391 19.04 0.77 7.51
CA SER A 391 18.67 2.04 8.12
C SER A 391 19.28 2.19 9.51
N ILE A 392 19.60 3.42 9.91
CA ILE A 392 19.89 3.75 11.29
C ILE A 392 18.75 4.59 11.84
N ASP A 393 18.20 4.19 12.98
CA ASP A 393 17.14 4.94 13.67
C ASP A 393 17.72 6.09 14.54
N HIS A 394 16.83 6.81 15.23
CA HIS A 394 17.24 7.89 16.14
C HIS A 394 17.93 7.40 17.42
N ALA A 395 17.79 6.12 17.80
CA ALA A 395 18.52 5.53 18.91
C ALA A 395 19.96 5.13 18.52
N GLY A 396 20.26 5.08 17.22
CA GLY A 396 21.54 4.64 16.69
C GLY A 396 21.63 3.12 16.52
N ASP A 397 20.50 2.44 16.40
CA ASP A 397 20.43 1.03 16.04
C ASP A 397 20.44 0.88 14.53
N LEU A 398 21.21 -0.10 14.04
CA LEU A 398 21.28 -0.46 12.63
C LEU A 398 20.28 -1.58 12.37
N HIS A 399 19.40 -1.37 11.40
CA HIS A 399 18.38 -2.32 10.97
C HIS A 399 18.61 -2.73 9.51
N PHE A 400 18.39 -4.00 9.23
CA PHE A 400 18.35 -4.58 7.89
C PHE A 400 16.90 -4.91 7.53
N HIS A 401 16.48 -4.50 6.35
CA HIS A 401 15.15 -4.69 5.78
C HIS A 401 15.33 -5.60 4.55
N PRO A 402 15.09 -6.91 4.69
CA PRO A 402 15.29 -7.85 3.60
C PRO A 402 14.39 -7.52 2.41
N GLY A 403 14.94 -7.42 1.21
CA GLY A 403 14.20 -7.29 -0.04
C GLY A 403 13.34 -8.52 -0.33
N HIS A 404 12.27 -8.32 -1.08
CA HIS A 404 11.49 -9.42 -1.64
C HIS A 404 11.29 -9.22 -3.15
N THR A 405 11.44 -10.29 -3.93
CA THR A 405 11.07 -10.37 -5.36
C THR A 405 9.55 -10.32 -5.57
N THR A 406 8.79 -10.29 -4.48
CA THR A 406 7.34 -10.10 -4.50
C THR A 406 7.01 -8.65 -4.23
N GLU A 407 5.72 -8.38 -4.35
CA GLU A 407 5.10 -7.06 -4.28
C GLU A 407 5.15 -6.39 -2.91
N LEU A 408 5.63 -7.10 -1.87
CA LEU A 408 5.78 -6.57 -0.52
C LEU A 408 7.01 -5.64 -0.39
N PHE A 409 7.89 -5.61 -1.40
CA PHE A 409 9.15 -4.86 -1.48
C PHE A 409 10.17 -5.21 -0.39
N PHE A 410 9.80 -5.09 0.88
CA PHE A 410 10.62 -5.40 2.04
C PHE A 410 9.89 -6.30 3.04
N SER A 411 10.62 -7.23 3.63
CA SER A 411 10.19 -8.05 4.76
C SER A 411 10.30 -7.26 6.08
N THR A 412 9.81 -7.84 7.17
CA THR A 412 9.94 -7.24 8.51
C THR A 412 11.43 -6.96 8.83
N PRO A 413 11.79 -5.73 9.23
CA PRO A 413 13.17 -5.40 9.53
C PRO A 413 13.69 -6.13 10.76
N ARG A 414 15.00 -6.36 10.78
CA ARG A 414 15.74 -6.94 11.90
C ARG A 414 16.87 -6.01 12.34
N LYS A 415 17.05 -5.85 13.64
CA LYS A 415 18.20 -5.14 14.20
C LYS A 415 19.47 -5.98 14.00
N VAL A 416 20.48 -5.40 13.38
CA VAL A 416 21.77 -6.04 13.05
C VAL A 416 22.98 -5.32 13.64
N GLY A 417 22.78 -4.20 14.34
CA GLY A 417 23.85 -3.51 15.06
C GLY A 417 23.36 -2.41 15.98
N TRP A 418 24.28 -1.82 16.74
CA TRP A 418 24.04 -0.69 17.66
C TRP A 418 25.28 0.21 17.76
N GLY A 419 25.11 1.40 18.35
CA GLY A 419 26.21 2.34 18.58
C GLY A 419 26.54 3.22 17.37
N TRP A 420 25.55 3.47 16.52
CA TRP A 420 25.66 4.26 15.30
C TRP A 420 25.06 5.67 15.44
N SER A 421 24.85 6.15 16.66
CA SER A 421 24.23 7.46 16.93
C SER A 421 25.02 8.63 16.32
N ALA A 422 26.34 8.50 16.26
CA ALA A 422 27.27 9.49 15.70
C ALA A 422 27.48 9.36 14.17
N ALA A 423 26.86 8.38 13.51
CA ALA A 423 26.98 8.22 12.07
C ALA A 423 26.30 9.39 11.35
N THR A 424 26.98 10.00 10.37
CA THR A 424 26.48 11.12 9.55
C THR A 424 26.09 10.67 8.14
N ALA A 425 26.63 9.56 7.67
CA ALA A 425 26.24 8.91 6.42
C ALA A 425 26.24 7.38 6.60
N LEU A 426 25.29 6.71 5.93
CA LEU A 426 25.18 5.27 5.82
C LEU A 426 24.98 4.96 4.35
N ASN A 427 25.92 4.25 3.75
CA ASN A 427 25.81 3.75 2.39
C ASN A 427 26.05 2.24 2.43
N SER A 428 25.22 1.48 1.71
CA SER A 428 25.63 0.12 1.32
C SER A 428 26.32 0.24 -0.03
N THR A 429 27.45 -0.42 -0.12
CA THR A 429 28.38 -0.32 -1.24
C THR A 429 28.37 -1.66 -1.98
N PRO A 430 28.64 -1.68 -3.29
CA PRO A 430 29.18 -2.90 -3.89
C PRO A 430 30.49 -3.28 -3.16
N ASP A 431 30.79 -4.57 -3.14
CA ASP A 431 32.00 -5.19 -2.55
C ASP A 431 33.25 -4.29 -2.60
N MET A 432 33.63 -3.72 -1.45
CA MET A 432 34.76 -2.77 -1.34
C MET A 432 36.07 -3.47 -1.00
N ASP A 433 36.01 -4.65 -0.39
CA ASP A 433 37.18 -5.42 0.04
C ASP A 433 37.54 -6.64 -0.81
N GLY A 434 36.71 -6.93 -1.82
CA GLY A 434 36.94 -7.93 -2.84
C GLY A 434 36.56 -9.35 -2.41
N ASP A 435 35.77 -9.52 -1.35
CA ASP A 435 35.37 -10.83 -0.81
C ASP A 435 34.13 -11.43 -1.50
N GLY A 436 33.52 -10.68 -2.42
CA GLY A 436 32.33 -11.03 -3.17
C GLY A 436 31.01 -10.68 -2.49
N LEU A 437 31.03 -10.02 -1.33
CA LEU A 437 29.87 -9.61 -0.56
C LEU A 437 29.77 -8.09 -0.53
N ALA A 438 28.55 -7.57 -0.48
CA ALA A 438 28.34 -6.13 -0.37
C ALA A 438 28.61 -5.64 1.06
N ASP A 439 29.20 -4.45 1.17
CA ASP A 439 29.65 -3.86 2.42
C ASP A 439 28.83 -2.63 2.80
N LEU A 440 29.11 -2.07 3.98
CA LEU A 440 28.68 -0.72 4.33
C LEU A 440 29.87 0.23 4.43
N LEU A 441 29.65 1.47 4.00
CA LEU A 441 30.53 2.60 4.25
C LEU A 441 29.81 3.64 5.11
N VAL A 442 30.37 3.90 6.28
CA VAL A 442 29.75 4.75 7.30
C VAL A 442 30.70 5.87 7.70
N ALA A 443 30.25 7.12 7.53
CA ALA A 443 30.96 8.30 8.01
C ALA A 443 30.43 8.72 9.38
N PHE A 444 31.29 9.26 10.24
CA PHE A 444 30.97 9.71 11.59
C PHE A 444 31.21 11.21 11.76
N ASP A 445 30.52 11.81 12.73
CA ASP A 445 30.60 13.25 13.06
C ASP A 445 32.00 13.71 13.53
N ASN A 446 32.79 12.79 14.07
CA ASN A 446 34.20 13.00 14.43
C ASN A 446 35.15 13.05 13.22
N GLY A 447 34.64 12.79 12.01
CA GLY A 447 35.40 12.76 10.76
C GLY A 447 36.11 11.44 10.46
N ASP A 448 35.81 10.35 11.18
CA ASP A 448 36.28 9.02 10.82
C ASP A 448 35.36 8.40 9.73
N LEU A 449 35.99 7.65 8.82
CA LEU A 449 35.30 6.83 7.82
C LEU A 449 35.56 5.35 8.09
N TYR A 450 34.50 4.56 8.10
CA TYR A 450 34.56 3.13 8.37
C TYR A 450 34.00 2.32 7.20
N LEU A 451 34.73 1.27 6.85
CA LEU A 451 34.20 0.11 6.14
C LEU A 451 33.59 -0.84 7.17
N VAL A 452 32.46 -1.46 6.85
CA VAL A 452 31.80 -2.46 7.68
C VAL A 452 31.54 -3.66 6.78
N PRO A 453 32.34 -4.74 6.89
CA PRO A 453 32.18 -5.90 6.04
C PRO A 453 30.80 -6.54 6.20
N GLY A 454 30.19 -6.91 5.07
CA GLY A 454 28.90 -7.62 5.06
C GLY A 454 29.07 -9.13 5.07
N ASN A 455 28.12 -9.84 5.68
CA ASN A 455 28.18 -11.31 5.78
C ASN A 455 27.32 -12.04 4.72
N GLY A 456 26.76 -11.31 3.73
CA GLY A 456 25.93 -11.91 2.68
C GLY A 456 24.60 -12.50 3.16
N ASP A 457 24.19 -12.23 4.38
CA ASP A 457 22.87 -12.59 4.90
C ASP A 457 22.10 -11.38 5.40
N GLY A 458 22.70 -10.18 5.29
CA GLY A 458 22.26 -8.88 5.79
C GLY A 458 22.80 -8.50 7.18
N THR A 459 23.62 -9.35 7.81
CA THR A 459 24.38 -9.00 9.03
C THR A 459 25.74 -8.41 8.64
N VAL A 460 26.36 -7.72 9.58
CA VAL A 460 27.62 -7.01 9.35
C VAL A 460 28.62 -7.30 10.45
N ASP A 461 29.90 -7.24 10.10
CA ASP A 461 31.02 -7.45 10.99
C ASP A 461 31.47 -6.17 11.71
N ALA A 462 32.57 -6.26 12.46
CA ALA A 462 33.11 -5.11 13.17
C ALA A 462 33.62 -4.04 12.19
N LYS A 463 33.26 -2.78 12.43
CA LYS A 463 33.72 -1.64 11.63
C LYS A 463 35.24 -1.49 11.62
N ILE A 464 35.83 -1.32 10.44
CA ILE A 464 37.26 -1.10 10.18
C ILE A 464 37.43 0.36 9.79
N ARG A 465 38.27 1.12 10.50
CA ARG A 465 38.52 2.52 10.15
C ARG A 465 39.44 2.58 8.94
N ILE A 466 38.96 3.18 7.85
CA ILE A 466 39.70 3.30 6.59
C ILE A 466 40.11 4.74 6.26
N GLY A 467 39.61 5.72 7.01
CA GLY A 467 39.93 7.13 6.79
C GLY A 467 39.69 8.01 7.99
N GLN A 468 40.32 9.19 7.97
CA GLN A 468 40.17 10.25 8.96
C GLN A 468 40.07 11.61 8.24
N GLY A 469 39.53 12.63 8.92
CA GLY A 469 39.38 13.97 8.37
C GLY A 469 38.20 14.13 7.40
N TRP A 470 37.28 13.18 7.37
CA TRP A 470 36.10 13.18 6.49
C TRP A 470 35.02 14.18 6.91
N GLY A 471 35.15 14.83 8.08
CA GLY A 471 34.23 15.86 8.55
C GLY A 471 34.21 17.15 7.70
N VAL A 472 35.07 17.25 6.68
CA VAL A 472 35.05 18.32 5.68
C VAL A 472 34.00 18.09 4.57
N TYR A 473 33.47 16.87 4.48
CA TYR A 473 32.47 16.48 3.48
C TYR A 473 31.07 16.48 4.09
N ASP A 474 30.12 17.17 3.43
CA ASP A 474 28.71 17.16 3.81
C ASP A 474 27.92 16.04 3.13
N THR A 475 28.55 15.31 2.21
CA THR A 475 27.97 14.18 1.49
C THR A 475 29.07 13.18 1.16
N VAL A 476 28.80 11.90 1.46
CA VAL A 476 29.65 10.76 1.18
C VAL A 476 28.76 9.65 0.64
N LEU A 477 29.06 9.17 -0.56
CA LEU A 477 28.26 8.23 -1.35
C LEU A 477 29.12 7.10 -1.88
N THR A 478 28.52 5.94 -2.11
CA THR A 478 29.16 4.78 -2.74
C THR A 478 28.36 4.33 -3.96
N PRO A 479 28.44 5.11 -5.06
CA PRO A 479 27.67 4.82 -6.28
C PRO A 479 28.02 3.47 -6.91
N GLY A 480 29.23 2.95 -6.70
CA GLY A 480 29.76 1.77 -7.37
C GLY A 480 31.01 2.13 -8.17
N ASP A 481 31.27 1.43 -9.28
CA ASP A 481 32.45 1.68 -10.13
C ASP A 481 32.25 2.91 -11.04
N VAL A 482 32.66 4.07 -10.55
CA VAL A 482 32.58 5.35 -11.26
C VAL A 482 33.76 5.51 -12.22
N THR A 483 34.92 4.95 -11.86
CA THR A 483 36.15 5.07 -12.65
C THR A 483 36.22 4.12 -13.84
N GLY A 484 35.42 3.04 -13.83
CA GLY A 484 35.37 1.99 -14.84
C GLY A 484 36.47 0.94 -14.71
N ASP A 485 37.08 0.81 -13.54
CA ASP A 485 38.22 -0.09 -13.29
C ASP A 485 37.83 -1.45 -12.67
N GLY A 486 36.53 -1.65 -12.45
CA GLY A 486 35.92 -2.85 -11.87
C GLY A 486 35.85 -2.83 -10.35
N LYS A 487 36.13 -1.71 -9.68
CA LYS A 487 36.13 -1.60 -8.22
C LYS A 487 35.14 -0.55 -7.74
N ALA A 488 34.57 -0.77 -6.56
CA ALA A 488 33.66 0.18 -5.96
C ALA A 488 34.39 1.46 -5.52
N ASP A 489 33.87 2.63 -5.92
CA ASP A 489 34.44 3.93 -5.62
C ASP A 489 33.59 4.72 -4.61
N VAL A 490 34.22 5.71 -3.99
CA VAL A 490 33.54 6.66 -3.10
C VAL A 490 33.47 8.03 -3.75
N VAL A 491 32.29 8.63 -3.77
CA VAL A 491 32.09 10.02 -4.19
C VAL A 491 31.76 10.87 -2.97
N ALA A 492 32.45 12.00 -2.82
CA ALA A 492 32.20 12.92 -1.72
C ALA A 492 32.16 14.37 -2.19
N ARG A 493 31.33 15.17 -1.54
CA ARG A 493 31.21 16.61 -1.77
C ARG A 493 31.61 17.37 -0.52
N ASP A 494 32.44 18.39 -0.69
CA ASP A 494 32.76 19.32 0.39
C ASP A 494 31.75 20.46 0.49
N THR A 495 31.76 21.17 1.61
CA THR A 495 30.82 22.28 1.86
C THR A 495 31.00 23.47 0.90
N ALA A 496 32.11 23.53 0.15
CA ALA A 496 32.34 24.53 -0.89
C ALA A 496 31.77 24.10 -2.25
N GLY A 497 31.24 22.88 -2.35
CA GLY A 497 30.62 22.31 -3.54
C GLY A 497 31.61 21.72 -4.54
N ALA A 498 32.84 21.41 -4.12
CA ALA A 498 33.72 20.58 -4.92
C ALA A 498 33.33 19.11 -4.76
N LEU A 499 33.18 18.41 -5.89
CA LEU A 499 32.87 16.98 -5.93
C LEU A 499 34.16 16.19 -6.21
N PHE A 500 34.39 15.14 -5.44
CA PHE A 500 35.57 14.30 -5.53
C PHE A 500 35.17 12.84 -5.70
N VAL A 501 35.97 12.09 -6.45
CA VAL A 501 35.97 10.63 -6.43
C VAL A 501 37.23 10.14 -5.70
N PHE A 502 37.09 9.11 -4.91
CA PHE A 502 38.14 8.36 -4.24
C PHE A 502 38.11 6.96 -4.83
N PRO A 503 39.06 6.61 -5.72
CA PRO A 503 39.09 5.29 -6.31
C PRO A 503 39.22 4.20 -5.24
N GLY A 504 38.45 3.13 -5.36
CA GLY A 504 38.57 1.97 -4.48
C GLY A 504 39.79 1.12 -4.83
N THR A 505 40.44 0.54 -3.83
CA THR A 505 41.54 -0.40 -4.10
C THR A 505 41.05 -1.82 -4.37
N GLY A 506 39.80 -2.15 -3.99
CA GLY A 506 39.26 -3.52 -4.00
C GLY A 506 39.85 -4.39 -2.88
N THR A 507 40.35 -3.76 -1.82
CA THR A 507 40.97 -4.40 -0.65
C THR A 507 40.57 -3.68 0.64
N GLY A 508 39.44 -2.97 0.61
CA GLY A 508 38.90 -2.23 1.75
C GLY A 508 39.58 -0.89 2.02
N THR A 509 40.27 -0.29 1.04
CA THR A 509 40.91 1.03 1.18
C THR A 509 40.65 1.92 -0.02
N LEU A 510 41.03 3.21 0.09
CA LEU A 510 40.80 4.23 -0.94
C LEU A 510 42.13 4.82 -1.43
N GLU A 511 42.20 5.13 -2.72
CA GLU A 511 43.28 5.88 -3.32
C GLU A 511 43.13 7.40 -3.08
N ALA A 512 44.10 8.16 -3.60
CA ALA A 512 44.06 9.62 -3.54
C ALA A 512 42.87 10.16 -4.36
N ARG A 513 42.13 11.10 -3.76
CA ARG A 513 40.97 11.70 -4.40
C ARG A 513 41.32 12.52 -5.64
N THR A 514 40.43 12.49 -6.62
CA THR A 514 40.45 13.38 -7.80
C THR A 514 39.20 14.26 -7.79
N GLN A 515 39.38 15.56 -8.06
CA GLN A 515 38.23 16.46 -8.21
C GLN A 515 37.55 16.22 -9.56
N ILE A 516 36.24 15.97 -9.51
CA ILE A 516 35.38 15.65 -10.66
C ILE A 516 34.22 16.64 -10.83
N GLY A 517 34.17 17.71 -10.04
CA GLY A 517 33.13 18.71 -10.16
C GLY A 517 33.35 19.94 -9.30
N HIS A 518 32.62 21.00 -9.65
CA HIS A 518 32.56 22.28 -8.94
C HIS A 518 31.11 22.76 -8.89
N GLY A 519 30.76 23.61 -7.92
CA GLY A 519 29.46 24.27 -7.87
C GLY A 519 28.31 23.41 -7.33
N TRP A 520 28.60 22.26 -6.71
CA TRP A 520 27.59 21.31 -6.24
C TRP A 520 26.86 21.75 -4.95
N GLN A 521 27.27 22.86 -4.33
CA GLN A 521 26.59 23.45 -3.16
C GLN A 521 25.20 24.04 -3.51
N VAL A 522 24.85 24.10 -4.80
CA VAL A 522 23.49 24.45 -5.25
C VAL A 522 22.46 23.37 -4.89
N TYR A 523 22.90 22.13 -4.67
CA TYR A 523 22.06 21.00 -4.29
C TYR A 523 22.04 20.82 -2.77
N ASN A 524 20.85 20.72 -2.19
CA ASN A 524 20.73 20.42 -0.76
C ASN A 524 20.85 18.92 -0.45
N THR A 525 20.69 18.05 -1.44
CA THR A 525 21.02 16.62 -1.32
C THR A 525 21.57 16.10 -2.65
N VAL A 526 22.55 15.21 -2.55
CA VAL A 526 23.10 14.41 -3.65
C VAL A 526 23.13 12.98 -3.14
N PHE A 527 22.69 12.05 -3.96
CA PHE A 527 22.61 10.63 -3.61
C PHE A 527 22.84 9.77 -4.85
N ALA A 528 23.15 8.51 -4.60
CA ALA A 528 23.51 7.53 -5.62
C ALA A 528 22.53 6.35 -5.53
N PRO A 529 21.45 6.36 -6.32
CA PRO A 529 20.54 5.22 -6.36
C PRO A 529 21.19 3.98 -6.99
N GLY A 530 22.16 4.14 -7.89
CA GLY A 530 22.73 3.06 -8.70
C GLY A 530 22.61 3.40 -10.20
N ASP A 531 22.43 2.39 -11.04
CA ASP A 531 22.26 2.54 -12.50
C ASP A 531 20.78 2.82 -12.89
N VAL A 532 20.36 4.07 -12.86
CA VAL A 532 18.95 4.48 -13.06
C VAL A 532 18.52 4.35 -14.51
N ASN A 533 19.47 4.47 -15.44
CA ASN A 533 19.22 4.43 -16.87
C ASN A 533 19.51 3.06 -17.53
N GLY A 534 20.07 2.11 -16.78
CA GLY A 534 20.33 0.74 -17.23
C GLY A 534 21.49 0.63 -18.21
N ASP A 535 22.45 1.56 -18.18
CA ASP A 535 23.61 1.55 -19.08
C ASP A 535 24.83 0.80 -18.52
N GLY A 536 24.67 0.20 -17.34
CA GLY A 536 25.68 -0.56 -16.61
C GLY A 536 26.64 0.31 -15.80
N LYS A 537 26.37 1.61 -15.64
CA LYS A 537 27.23 2.56 -14.94
C LYS A 537 26.46 3.20 -13.79
N PRO A 538 27.12 3.52 -12.68
CA PRO A 538 26.43 4.10 -11.56
C PRO A 538 26.18 5.60 -11.76
N ASP A 539 24.96 6.03 -11.42
CA ASP A 539 24.47 7.39 -11.62
C ASP A 539 24.36 8.18 -10.31
N LEU A 540 24.21 9.50 -10.44
CA LEU A 540 23.83 10.38 -9.34
C LEU A 540 22.49 11.07 -9.60
N LEU A 541 21.74 11.28 -8.52
CA LEU A 541 20.62 12.20 -8.46
C LEU A 541 20.93 13.32 -7.47
N ALA A 542 20.47 14.53 -7.77
CA ALA A 542 20.68 15.70 -6.93
C ALA A 542 19.42 16.56 -6.85
N ARG A 543 19.04 16.98 -5.65
CA ARG A 543 17.87 17.85 -5.41
C ARG A 543 18.32 19.26 -5.06
N ASP A 544 17.72 20.26 -5.71
CA ASP A 544 17.93 21.66 -5.35
C ASP A 544 16.96 22.14 -4.24
N ASN A 545 17.06 23.41 -3.85
CA ASN A 545 16.18 24.01 -2.85
C ASN A 545 14.76 24.29 -3.34
N ALA A 546 14.50 24.18 -4.65
CA ALA A 546 13.16 24.27 -5.24
C ALA A 546 12.46 22.90 -5.31
N GLY A 547 13.13 21.81 -4.92
CA GLY A 547 12.59 20.46 -5.01
C GLY A 547 12.71 19.85 -6.41
N THR A 548 13.55 20.42 -7.28
CA THR A 548 13.89 19.84 -8.58
C THR A 548 14.91 18.73 -8.39
N LEU A 549 14.64 17.55 -8.95
CA LEU A 549 15.64 16.50 -9.11
C LEU A 549 16.34 16.61 -10.46
N GLN A 550 17.67 16.53 -10.43
CA GLN A 550 18.56 16.45 -11.56
C GLN A 550 19.25 15.08 -11.56
N PHE A 551 19.29 14.45 -12.73
CA PHE A 551 19.97 13.19 -13.02
C PHE A 551 21.30 13.44 -13.71
N TYR A 552 22.32 12.71 -13.28
CA TYR A 552 23.68 12.76 -13.79
C TYR A 552 24.12 11.34 -14.16
N ALA A 553 24.13 11.04 -15.46
CA ALA A 553 24.53 9.73 -15.94
C ALA A 553 26.02 9.48 -15.66
N GLY A 554 26.34 8.31 -15.10
CA GLY A 554 27.71 7.84 -14.97
C GLY A 554 28.35 7.61 -16.34
N THR A 555 29.61 8.01 -16.52
CA THR A 555 30.34 7.67 -17.76
C THR A 555 31.18 6.40 -17.61
N GLY A 556 31.33 5.87 -16.39
CA GLY A 556 32.24 4.75 -16.06
C GLY A 556 33.67 5.06 -16.50
N ARG A 557 34.09 6.31 -16.30
CA ARG A 557 35.43 6.79 -16.64
C ARG A 557 35.81 7.99 -15.79
N LEU A 558 36.99 7.93 -15.17
CA LEU A 558 37.57 9.09 -14.51
C LEU A 558 38.09 10.12 -15.53
N ASN A 559 37.40 11.26 -15.65
CA ASN A 559 37.69 12.30 -16.64
C ASN A 559 37.31 13.71 -16.16
N GLY A 560 37.70 14.04 -14.92
CA GLY A 560 37.39 15.34 -14.31
C GLY A 560 35.89 15.63 -14.32
N ASN A 561 35.49 16.82 -14.77
CA ASN A 561 34.08 17.23 -14.83
C ASN A 561 33.20 16.38 -15.78
N ALA A 562 33.81 15.57 -16.65
CA ALA A 562 33.10 14.67 -17.56
C ALA A 562 32.99 13.24 -17.02
N THR A 563 33.31 13.01 -15.73
CA THR A 563 33.05 11.72 -15.07
C THR A 563 31.54 11.42 -14.98
N PHE A 564 30.73 12.46 -14.84
CA PHE A 564 29.28 12.40 -15.04
C PHE A 564 28.89 13.22 -16.28
N ALA A 565 27.85 12.77 -16.98
CA ALA A 565 27.33 13.47 -18.15
C ALA A 565 26.61 14.79 -17.75
N ALA A 566 26.20 15.56 -18.76
CA ALA A 566 25.37 16.73 -18.55
C ALA A 566 24.03 16.35 -17.89
N MET A 567 23.59 17.18 -16.94
CA MET A 567 22.40 16.88 -16.15
C MET A 567 21.11 16.88 -16.98
N VAL A 568 20.16 16.04 -16.57
CA VAL A 568 18.79 15.99 -17.09
C VAL A 568 17.81 16.19 -15.93
N LYS A 569 16.77 16.99 -16.12
CA LYS A 569 15.72 17.15 -15.11
C LYS A 569 14.95 15.83 -14.96
N ALA A 570 15.08 15.21 -13.79
CA ALA A 570 14.54 13.89 -13.48
C ALA A 570 13.17 13.95 -12.81
N GLY A 571 12.86 15.04 -12.11
CA GLY A 571 11.61 15.19 -11.38
C GLY A 571 11.45 16.56 -10.71
N GLN A 572 10.30 16.79 -10.08
CA GLN A 572 9.91 18.03 -9.37
C GLN A 572 9.11 17.70 -8.11
N ASP A 573 8.85 18.73 -7.30
CA ASP A 573 7.95 18.69 -6.15
C ASP A 573 8.42 17.75 -5.03
N PHE A 574 9.73 17.55 -4.92
CA PHE A 574 10.35 16.85 -3.79
C PHE A 574 10.59 17.84 -2.65
N SER A 575 9.92 17.63 -1.52
CA SER A 575 10.09 18.51 -0.35
C SER A 575 11.53 18.48 0.13
N THR A 576 12.08 19.61 0.60
CA THR A 576 13.43 19.66 1.15
C THR A 576 13.60 18.84 2.43
N THR A 577 12.49 18.51 3.10
CA THR A 577 12.45 17.63 4.28
C THR A 577 12.44 16.14 3.94
N ASP A 578 12.23 15.79 2.66
CA ASP A 578 12.22 14.39 2.25
C ASP A 578 13.63 13.81 2.34
N LEU A 579 13.71 12.58 2.83
CA LEU A 579 14.94 11.80 2.81
C LEU A 579 14.97 10.97 1.53
N LEU A 580 15.98 11.25 0.68
CA LEU A 580 16.13 10.64 -0.64
C LEU A 580 17.38 9.75 -0.69
N ARG A 581 17.24 8.58 -1.30
CA ARG A 581 18.29 7.59 -1.50
C ARG A 581 18.18 6.86 -2.82
#